data_AF-A0A9D0XU45-F1
#
_entry.id   AF-A0A9D0XU45-F1
#
_cell.length_a   1.000
_cell.length_b   1.000
_cell.length_c   1.000
_cell.angle_alpha   90.00
_cell.angle_beta   90.00
_cell.angle_gamma   90.00
#
_symmetry.space_group_name_H-M   'P 1'
#
loop_
_entity.id
_entity.type
_entity.pdbx_description
1 polymer ?
#
loop_
_entity_poly.entity_id
_entity_poly.type
_entity_poly.pdbx_seq_one_letter_code
_entity_poly.pdbx_strand_id
1 'polypeptide(L)'
;MKKTLRIATRKSPLAMWQTEFVKAELEKAHPGLEVILLPMSTKGDKILDVPLAKIGGKGLFTKELEDRMMEGEADIAVHSMKDVPMQLPEGFALGAILERHAPTDAFVSNNFESFESLPQGA
;
A
#
# COMPACT_ATOMS: atom_id res chain seq x y z
N MET A 1 25.83 11.72 12.53
CA MET A 1 25.06 10.48 12.68
C MET A 1 24.23 10.28 11.42
N LYS A 2 24.27 9.10 10.81
CA LYS A 2 23.43 8.77 9.64
C LYS A 2 21.98 8.74 10.12
N LYS A 3 21.08 9.47 9.46
CA LYS A 3 19.67 9.53 9.87
C LYS A 3 18.99 8.31 9.25
N THR A 4 18.31 7.50 10.05
CA THR A 4 17.61 6.30 9.57
C THR A 4 16.11 6.57 9.56
N LEU A 5 15.43 6.13 8.51
CA LEU A 5 13.97 6.15 8.38
C LEU A 5 13.47 4.73 8.09
N ARG A 6 12.51 4.26 8.89
CA ARG A 6 11.94 2.91 8.80
C ARG A 6 10.55 3.00 8.20
N ILE A 7 10.33 2.27 7.11
CA ILE A 7 9.06 2.27 6.38
C ILE A 7 8.36 0.93 6.57
N ALA A 8 7.19 0.97 7.21
CA ALA A 8 6.30 -0.18 7.29
C ALA A 8 5.62 -0.41 5.94
N THR A 9 5.61 -1.66 5.47
CA THR A 9 4.98 -2.02 4.19
C THR A 9 4.43 -3.44 4.17
N ARG A 10 3.44 -3.69 3.31
CA ARG A 10 2.94 -5.05 3.04
C ARG A 10 3.95 -5.84 2.18
N LYS A 11 3.96 -7.15 2.36
CA LYS A 11 4.81 -8.08 1.59
C LYS A 11 4.37 -8.33 0.15
N SER A 12 3.22 -7.82 -0.28
CA SER A 12 2.75 -8.04 -1.65
C SER A 12 3.70 -7.39 -2.66
N PRO A 13 3.89 -7.96 -3.87
CA PRO A 13 4.84 -7.44 -4.85
C PRO A 13 4.62 -5.96 -5.18
N LEU A 14 3.36 -5.53 -5.33
CA LEU A 14 3.03 -4.13 -5.61
C LEU A 14 3.34 -3.21 -4.42
N ALA A 15 3.06 -3.62 -3.19
CA ALA A 15 3.36 -2.80 -2.01
C ALA A 15 4.86 -2.62 -1.81
N MET A 16 5.64 -3.69 -2.02
CA MET A 16 7.10 -3.62 -2.00
C MET A 16 7.62 -2.66 -3.06
N TRP A 17 7.15 -2.78 -4.30
CA TRP A 17 7.54 -1.86 -5.38
C TRP A 17 7.20 -0.40 -5.05
N GLN A 18 6.00 -0.12 -4.55
CA GLN A 18 5.60 1.24 -4.14
C GLN A 18 6.53 1.79 -3.05
N THR A 19 6.94 0.94 -2.11
CA THR A 19 7.79 1.35 -0.99
C THR A 19 9.24 1.54 -1.43
N GLU A 20 9.73 0.70 -2.33
CA GLU A 20 11.05 0.84 -2.98
C GLU A 20 11.12 2.13 -3.81
N PHE A 21 10.05 2.47 -4.53
CA PHE A 21 9.94 3.75 -5.24
C PHE A 21 10.06 4.94 -4.28
N VAL A 22 9.29 4.93 -3.18
CA VAL A 22 9.37 6.00 -2.15
C VAL A 22 10.75 6.06 -1.51
N LYS A 23 11.36 4.91 -1.21
CA LYS A 23 12.74 4.83 -0.70
C LYS A 23 13.73 5.52 -1.65
N ALA A 24 13.67 5.21 -2.95
CA ALA A 24 14.58 5.76 -3.94
C ALA A 24 14.45 7.29 -4.03
N GLU A 25 13.23 7.82 -4.04
CA GLU A 25 13.01 9.27 -4.07
C GLU A 25 13.48 9.96 -2.78
N LEU A 26 13.29 9.35 -1.61
CA LEU A 26 13.77 9.89 -0.33
C LEU A 26 15.30 9.91 -0.25
N GLU A 27 15.98 8.82 -0.62
CA GLU A 27 17.44 8.74 -0.61
C GLU A 27 18.07 9.69 -1.63
N LYS A 28 17.41 9.91 -2.77
CA LYS A 28 17.81 10.91 -3.77
C LYS A 28 17.65 12.35 -3.27
N ALA A 29 16.53 12.66 -2.60
CA ALA A 29 16.25 13.99 -2.08
C ALA A 29 17.08 14.35 -0.82
N HIS A 30 17.50 13.34 -0.06
CA HIS A 30 18.19 13.51 1.21
C HIS A 30 19.50 12.71 1.27
N PRO A 31 20.61 13.25 0.74
CA PRO A 31 21.91 12.59 0.80
C PRO A 31 22.32 12.23 2.24
N GLY A 32 22.56 10.95 2.49
CA GLY A 32 22.93 10.43 3.81
C GLY A 32 21.77 9.96 4.69
N LEU A 33 20.52 10.04 4.20
CA LEU A 33 19.40 9.30 4.76
C LEU A 33 19.55 7.82 4.42
N GLU A 34 19.33 6.94 5.40
CA GLU A 34 19.22 5.50 5.19
C GLU A 34 17.79 5.06 5.38
N VAL A 35 17.21 4.45 4.35
CA VAL A 35 15.84 3.96 4.40
C VAL A 35 15.80 2.44 4.57
N ILE A 36 15.18 1.99 5.66
CA ILE A 36 14.98 0.57 6.00
C ILE A 36 13.53 0.20 5.73
N LEU A 37 13.32 -0.88 4.97
CA LEU A 37 11.99 -1.43 4.69
C LEU A 37 11.65 -2.49 5.73
N LEU A 38 10.47 -2.39 6.35
CA LEU A 38 9.96 -3.34 7.33
C LEU A 38 8.74 -4.07 6.74
N PRO A 39 8.96 -5.12 5.93
CA PRO A 39 7.88 -5.85 5.27
C PRO A 39 7.13 -6.76 6.25
N MET A 40 5.80 -6.68 6.23
CA MET A 40 4.94 -7.50 7.10
C MET A 40 3.73 -8.09 6.36
N SER A 41 3.11 -9.08 7.00
CA SER A 41 1.87 -9.70 6.54
C SER A 41 0.70 -9.16 7.35
N THR A 42 -0.33 -8.65 6.70
CA THR A 42 -1.55 -8.19 7.37
C THR A 42 -2.58 -9.31 7.48
N LYS A 43 -3.64 -9.12 8.27
CA LYS A 43 -4.79 -10.03 8.25
C LYS A 43 -5.44 -10.13 6.87
N GLY A 44 -5.49 -9.02 6.12
CA GLY A 44 -5.98 -9.02 4.75
C GLY A 44 -5.16 -9.90 3.78
N ASP A 45 -3.86 -10.08 4.03
CA ASP A 45 -3.04 -11.01 3.24
C ASP A 45 -3.33 -12.49 3.55
N LYS A 46 -3.92 -12.78 4.72
CA LYS A 46 -4.19 -14.15 5.19
C LYS A 46 -5.60 -14.63 4.86
N ILE A 47 -6.52 -13.73 4.55
CA ILE A 47 -7.93 -14.04 4.24
C ILE A 47 -8.16 -13.76 2.75
N LEU A 48 -7.83 -14.74 1.91
CA LEU A 48 -8.03 -14.66 0.45
C LEU A 48 -9.37 -15.28 0.00
N ASP A 49 -9.96 -16.16 0.83
CA ASP A 49 -11.09 -17.02 0.43
C ASP A 49 -12.48 -16.45 0.77
N VAL A 50 -12.54 -15.24 1.33
CA VAL A 50 -13.81 -14.59 1.68
C VAL A 50 -13.93 -13.30 0.85
N PRO A 51 -15.06 -13.05 0.18
CA PRO A 51 -15.28 -11.80 -0.53
C PRO A 51 -15.04 -10.61 0.41
N LEU A 52 -14.23 -9.63 -0.02
CA LEU A 52 -13.93 -8.40 0.74
C LEU A 52 -15.19 -7.72 1.30
N ALA A 53 -16.28 -7.72 0.53
CA ALA A 53 -17.58 -7.19 0.94
C ALA A 53 -18.18 -7.89 2.17
N LYS A 54 -17.85 -9.17 2.41
CA LYS A 54 -18.26 -9.95 3.58
C LYS A 54 -17.28 -9.85 4.75
N ILE A 55 -16.02 -9.46 4.51
CA ILE A 55 -15.00 -9.38 5.55
C ILE A 55 -15.21 -8.17 6.48
N GLY A 56 -15.94 -7.14 6.03
CA GLY A 56 -16.47 -6.08 6.89
C GLY A 56 -15.49 -5.58 7.95
N GLY A 57 -14.53 -4.73 7.58
CA GLY A 57 -13.58 -4.19 8.53
C GLY A 57 -12.86 -2.96 8.01
N LYS A 58 -13.10 -1.81 8.64
CA LYS A 58 -12.24 -0.62 8.47
C LYS A 58 -10.80 -1.01 8.82
N GLY A 59 -9.84 -0.76 7.92
CA GLY A 59 -8.41 -0.93 8.19
C GLY A 59 -7.83 -2.35 8.04
N LEU A 60 -8.46 -3.25 7.27
CA LEU A 60 -7.99 -4.63 7.06
C LEU A 60 -6.53 -4.75 6.57
N PHE A 61 -6.03 -3.70 5.92
CA PHE A 61 -4.67 -3.63 5.37
C PHE A 61 -3.78 -2.57 6.04
N THR A 62 -4.33 -1.76 6.95
CA THR A 62 -3.62 -0.61 7.55
C THR A 62 -3.31 -0.83 9.03
N LYS A 63 -4.14 -1.59 9.75
CA LYS A 63 -4.02 -1.73 11.21
C LYS A 63 -2.65 -2.23 11.67
N GLU A 64 -2.11 -3.29 11.07
CA GLU A 64 -0.83 -3.84 11.52
C GLU A 64 0.34 -2.87 11.24
N LEU A 65 0.24 -2.03 10.21
CA LEU A 65 1.22 -1.01 9.89
C LEU A 65 1.14 0.16 10.90
N GLU A 66 -0.09 0.57 11.23
CA GLU A 66 -0.38 1.59 12.24
C GLU A 66 0.12 1.13 13.63
N ASP A 67 -0.14 -0.11 14.04
CA ASP A 67 0.30 -0.65 15.33
C ASP A 67 1.85 -0.56 15.47
N ARG A 68 2.59 -0.93 14.42
CA ARG A 68 4.07 -0.84 14.40
C ARG A 68 4.59 0.59 14.47
N MET A 69 3.89 1.54 13.85
CA MET A 69 4.23 2.96 13.94
C MET A 69 3.96 3.50 15.35
N MET A 70 2.83 3.12 15.97
CA MET A 70 2.51 3.50 17.35
C MET A 70 3.50 2.93 18.38
N GLU A 71 3.99 1.71 18.15
CA GLU A 71 5.03 1.06 18.96
C GLU A 71 6.44 1.64 18.73
N GLY A 72 6.60 2.56 17.77
CA GLY A 72 7.88 3.17 17.42
C GLY A 72 8.84 2.24 16.67
N GLU A 73 8.34 1.11 16.15
CA GLU A 73 9.11 0.19 15.32
C GLU A 73 9.29 0.71 13.89
N ALA A 74 8.32 1.48 13.38
CA ALA A 74 8.35 2.15 12.09
C ALA A 74 8.09 3.66 12.23
N ASP A 75 8.56 4.44 11.26
CA ASP A 75 8.45 5.91 11.27
C ASP A 75 7.35 6.39 10.30
N ILE A 76 7.20 5.71 9.15
CA ILE A 76 6.14 5.98 8.16
C ILE A 76 5.60 4.67 7.58
N ALA A 77 4.45 4.73 6.91
CA ALA A 77 3.91 3.64 6.10
C ALA A 77 3.61 4.13 4.66
N VAL A 78 3.74 3.23 3.69
CA VAL A 78 3.42 3.49 2.28
C VAL A 78 2.20 2.65 1.87
N HIS A 79 1.23 3.31 1.24
CA HIS A 79 -0.02 2.70 0.82
C HIS A 79 -0.42 3.10 -0.59
N SER A 80 -1.20 2.23 -1.24
CA SER A 80 -2.07 2.69 -2.32
C SER A 80 -3.16 3.57 -1.72
N MET A 81 -3.32 4.79 -2.24
CA MET A 81 -4.23 5.78 -1.63
C MET A 81 -5.68 5.30 -1.55
N LYS A 82 -6.11 4.43 -2.48
CA LYS A 82 -7.47 3.84 -2.47
C LYS A 82 -7.74 2.94 -1.26
N ASP A 83 -6.70 2.43 -0.61
CA ASP A 83 -6.80 1.52 0.54
C ASP A 83 -6.73 2.28 1.88
N VAL A 84 -6.50 3.59 1.86
CA VAL A 84 -6.43 4.45 3.06
C VAL A 84 -7.86 4.82 3.49
N PRO A 85 -8.24 4.64 4.76
CA PRO A 85 -9.58 4.98 5.23
C PRO A 85 -9.82 6.50 5.18
N MET A 86 -11.08 6.89 4.93
CA MET A 86 -11.49 8.31 4.91
C MET A 86 -11.22 9.01 6.25
N GLN A 87 -11.38 8.30 7.37
CA GLN A 87 -11.03 8.76 8.71
C GLN A 87 -9.76 8.04 9.13
N LEU A 88 -8.68 8.80 9.32
CA LEU A 88 -7.45 8.27 9.88
C LEU A 88 -7.61 8.07 11.39
N PRO A 89 -6.97 7.04 11.98
CA PRO A 89 -6.93 6.89 13.42
C PRO A 89 -6.25 8.10 14.07
N GLU A 90 -6.60 8.38 15.32
CA GLU A 90 -5.96 9.44 16.10
C GLU A 90 -4.44 9.22 16.18
N GLY A 91 -3.66 10.29 16.07
CA GLY A 91 -2.19 10.22 16.05
C GLY A 91 -1.58 9.99 14.66
N PHE A 92 -2.38 9.71 13.63
CA PHE A 92 -1.92 9.57 12.26
C PHE A 92 -2.30 10.75 11.38
N ALA A 93 -1.47 11.01 10.37
CA ALA A 93 -1.73 11.98 9.33
C ALA A 93 -1.23 11.44 7.97
N LEU A 94 -1.88 11.89 6.89
CA LEU A 94 -1.39 11.66 5.54
C LEU A 94 -0.23 12.64 5.28
N GLY A 95 1.01 12.16 5.41
CA GLY A 95 2.21 13.00 5.32
C GLY A 95 2.57 13.46 3.90
N ALA A 96 2.27 12.66 2.89
CA ALA A 96 2.55 12.97 1.49
C ALA A 96 1.61 12.21 0.54
N ILE A 97 1.35 12.82 -0.62
CA ILE A 97 0.72 12.17 -1.77
C ILE A 97 1.69 12.35 -2.94
N LEU A 98 2.12 11.24 -3.54
CA LEU A 98 3.04 11.25 -4.69
C LEU A 98 2.29 11.57 -5.98
N GLU A 99 3.04 11.83 -7.05
CA GLU A 99 2.47 12.03 -8.38
C GLU A 99 1.60 10.82 -8.79
N ARG A 100 0.41 11.11 -9.34
CA ARG A 100 -0.59 10.09 -9.61
C ARG A 100 -0.26 9.36 -10.92
N HIS A 101 -0.11 8.04 -10.85
CA HIS A 101 -0.09 7.18 -12.02
C HIS A 101 -1.46 7.10 -12.73
N ALA A 102 -1.51 6.46 -13.89
CA ALA A 102 -2.74 6.28 -14.68
C ALA A 102 -3.92 5.81 -13.78
N PRO A 103 -5.00 6.59 -13.68
CA PRO A 103 -6.10 6.30 -12.73
C PRO A 103 -7.22 5.48 -13.36
N THR A 104 -7.00 4.90 -14.53
CA THR A 104 -7.98 4.16 -15.32
C THR A 104 -7.91 2.66 -15.01
N ASP A 105 -9.05 1.99 -15.05
CA ASP A 105 -9.10 0.55 -15.04
C ASP A 105 -8.50 -0.04 -16.32
N ALA A 106 -8.06 -1.30 -16.25
CA ALA A 106 -7.57 -2.06 -17.40
C ALA A 106 -8.47 -3.27 -17.64
N PHE A 107 -8.87 -3.47 -18.90
CA PHE A 107 -9.50 -4.72 -19.32
C PHE A 107 -8.43 -5.80 -19.47
N VAL A 108 -8.61 -6.93 -18.79
CA VAL A 108 -7.68 -8.06 -18.82
C VAL A 108 -8.45 -9.31 -19.19
N SER A 109 -8.19 -9.87 -20.37
CA SER A 109 -8.78 -11.10 -20.85
C SER A 109 -7.77 -11.88 -21.67
N ASN A 110 -7.78 -13.21 -21.54
CA ASN A 110 -6.96 -14.10 -22.36
C ASN A 110 -7.57 -14.35 -23.74
N ASN A 111 -8.89 -14.15 -23.89
CA ASN A 111 -9.68 -14.65 -25.03
C ASN A 111 -10.34 -13.55 -25.86
N PHE A 112 -10.44 -12.34 -25.30
CA PHE A 112 -11.18 -11.22 -25.89
C PHE A 112 -10.31 -9.97 -25.83
N GLU A 113 -10.33 -9.16 -26.89
CA GLU A 113 -9.45 -7.99 -27.01
C GLU A 113 -10.03 -6.74 -26.33
N SER A 114 -11.35 -6.71 -26.12
CA SER A 114 -12.08 -5.57 -25.56
C SER A 114 -13.33 -6.01 -24.80
N PHE A 115 -13.84 -5.12 -23.94
CA PHE A 115 -15.08 -5.36 -23.20
C PHE A 115 -16.26 -5.57 -24.15
N GLU A 116 -16.29 -4.85 -25.27
CA GLU A 116 -17.33 -4.91 -26.30
C GLU A 116 -17.35 -6.24 -27.06
N SER A 117 -16.24 -6.98 -27.06
CA SER A 117 -16.15 -8.30 -27.70
C SER A 117 -16.65 -9.46 -26.84
N LEU A 118 -17.06 -9.19 -25.60
CA LEU A 118 -17.59 -10.22 -24.70
C LEU A 118 -18.96 -10.74 -25.19
N PRO A 119 -19.18 -12.07 -25.22
CA PRO A 119 -20.48 -12.63 -25.53
C PRO A 119 -21.48 -12.35 -24.41
N GLN A 120 -22.77 -12.36 -24.74
CA GLN A 120 -23.84 -12.24 -23.76
C GLN A 120 -23.69 -13.31 -22.66
N GLY A 121 -23.61 -12.88 -21.40
CA GLY A 121 -23.50 -13.77 -20.23
C GLY A 121 -22.08 -14.07 -19.77
N ALA A 122 -21.07 -13.41 -20.34
CA ALA A 122 -19.70 -13.39 -19.81
C ALA A 122 -19.59 -12.64 -18.47
#